data_AF-A0AAI9S5K7-F1
#
_entry.id   AF-A0AAI9S5K7-F1
#
_cell.length_a   1.000
_cell.length_b   1.000
_cell.length_c   1.000
_cell.angle_alpha   90.00
_cell.angle_beta   90.00
_cell.angle_gamma   90.00
#
_symmetry.space_group_name_H-M   'P 1'
#
loop_
_entity.id
_entity.type
_entity.pdbx_description
1 polymer ?
#
loop_
_entity_poly.entity_id
_entity_poly.type
_entity_poly.pdbx_seq_one_letter_code
_entity_poly.pdbx_strand_id
1 'polypeptide(L)'
;MRNIFLLLSCLLCLQACNDEKEVDWTPDALTVSCNETLEEAGDGHWKVTLPTEYKGTVKLEIQTDKAWEVAVNYMTTEEEKWITPSAEGGEGSASLSLVIADNKTAKDRKASVVISTKGEIPVKKQLL
;
A
#
# COMPACT_ATOMS: atom_id res chain seq x y z
N MET A 1 -14.15 46.41 37.85
CA MET A 1 -13.09 45.68 37.13
C MET A 1 -13.65 44.31 36.78
N ARG A 2 -14.22 44.19 35.58
CA ARG A 2 -13.51 43.76 34.37
C ARG A 2 -13.42 42.23 34.32
N ASN A 3 -14.49 41.62 33.83
CA ASN A 3 -14.48 40.75 32.64
C ASN A 3 -13.19 39.99 32.35
N ILE A 4 -12.70 39.17 33.28
CA ILE A 4 -11.51 38.31 33.05
C ILE A 4 -11.76 36.84 33.42
N PHE A 5 -12.77 36.52 34.24
CA PHE A 5 -12.99 35.15 34.70
C PHE A 5 -13.76 34.23 33.73
N LEU A 6 -14.35 34.76 32.66
CA LEU A 6 -15.10 33.96 31.67
C LEU A 6 -14.30 33.60 30.41
N LEU A 7 -13.09 34.13 30.25
CA LEU A 7 -12.25 33.85 29.07
C LEU A 7 -11.21 32.74 29.32
N LEU A 8 -10.90 32.41 30.58
CA LEU A 8 -9.94 31.34 30.90
C LEU A 8 -10.55 29.93 30.96
N SER A 9 -11.89 29.80 30.98
CA SER A 9 -12.57 28.49 30.97
C SER A 9 -12.80 27.91 29.57
N CYS A 10 -12.52 28.68 28.51
CA CYS A 10 -12.70 28.23 27.13
C CYS A 10 -11.41 27.75 26.45
N LEU A 11 -10.25 27.83 27.12
CA LEU A 11 -8.95 27.47 26.52
C LEU A 11 -8.36 26.14 27.02
N LEU A 12 -9.07 25.45 27.90
CA LEU A 12 -8.79 24.09 28.37
C LEU A 12 -10.18 23.43 28.43
N CYS A 13 -10.71 22.80 27.40
CA CYS A 13 -10.31 21.48 26.95
C CYS A 13 -10.97 21.21 25.58
N LEU A 14 -10.65 22.02 24.57
CA LEU A 14 -10.72 21.57 23.17
C LEU A 14 -9.59 20.58 22.87
N GLN A 15 -9.38 19.59 23.76
CA GLN A 15 -9.01 18.27 23.25
C GLN A 15 -10.33 17.67 22.84
N ALA A 16 -10.77 18.03 21.63
CA ALA A 16 -11.53 17.09 20.84
C ALA A 16 -10.81 15.76 21.03
N CYS A 17 -11.53 14.75 21.53
CA CYS A 17 -11.15 13.39 21.28
C CYS A 17 -11.07 13.28 19.76
N ASN A 18 -9.90 13.60 19.20
CA ASN A 18 -9.39 12.93 18.03
C ASN A 18 -9.30 11.50 18.52
N ASP A 19 -10.42 10.80 18.38
CA ASP A 19 -10.47 9.35 18.28
C ASP A 19 -9.76 9.03 16.96
N GLU A 20 -8.48 9.39 16.88
CA GLU A 20 -7.52 8.75 16.01
C GLU A 20 -7.54 7.33 16.53
N LYS A 21 -8.41 6.53 15.91
CA LYS A 21 -8.38 5.10 16.10
C LYS A 21 -6.93 4.72 15.86
N GLU A 22 -6.21 4.41 16.92
CA GLU A 22 -4.96 3.70 16.81
C GLU A 22 -5.33 2.42 16.09
N VAL A 23 -5.08 2.42 14.79
CA VAL A 23 -5.20 1.23 13.96
C VAL A 23 -4.26 0.24 14.63
N ASP A 24 -4.81 -0.88 15.07
CA ASP A 24 -4.06 -1.96 15.69
C ASP A 24 -3.13 -2.53 14.61
N TRP A 25 -1.91 -1.97 14.51
CA TRP A 25 -0.98 -2.23 13.43
C TRP A 25 -0.24 -3.54 13.71
N THR A 26 -0.69 -4.63 13.09
CA THR A 26 0.18 -5.78 12.90
C THR A 26 1.30 -5.38 11.91
N PRO A 27 2.58 -5.69 12.18
CA PRO A 27 3.76 -5.17 11.46
C PRO A 27 3.92 -5.60 9.99
N ASP A 28 2.89 -6.11 9.34
CA ASP A 28 2.86 -6.42 7.91
C ASP A 28 1.55 -5.89 7.31
N ALA A 29 1.54 -4.61 6.94
CA ALA A 29 0.40 -3.97 6.30
C ALA A 29 0.82 -3.42 4.93
N LEU A 30 0.06 -3.79 3.89
CA LEU A 30 0.20 -3.18 2.57
C LEU A 30 -1.01 -2.28 2.33
N THR A 31 -0.76 -1.00 2.10
CA THR A 31 -1.81 -0.05 1.74
C THR A 31 -1.62 0.40 0.30
N VAL A 32 -2.70 0.38 -0.47
CA VAL A 32 -2.68 0.79 -1.87
C VAL A 32 -3.34 2.15 -1.96
N SER A 33 -2.64 3.15 -2.50
CA SER A 33 -3.25 4.43 -2.83
C SER A 33 -3.24 4.58 -4.35
N CYS A 34 -4.35 4.19 -4.98
CA CYS A 34 -4.62 4.59 -6.35
C CYS A 34 -5.79 5.59 -6.37
N ASN A 35 -5.74 6.53 -7.31
CA ASN A 35 -6.84 7.47 -7.54
C ASN A 35 -8.06 6.80 -8.21
N GLU A 36 -8.12 5.46 -8.25
CA GLU A 36 -9.18 4.67 -8.87
C GLU A 36 -9.71 3.63 -7.87
N THR A 37 -10.88 3.04 -8.16
CA THR A 37 -11.57 2.12 -7.25
C THR A 37 -10.79 0.82 -7.03
N LEU A 38 -10.26 0.65 -5.82
CA LEU A 38 -9.75 -0.63 -5.30
C LEU A 38 -10.92 -1.49 -4.84
N GLU A 39 -10.97 -2.71 -5.33
CA GLU A 39 -11.87 -3.74 -4.82
C GLU A 39 -11.05 -4.74 -4.00
N GLU A 40 -11.43 -4.95 -2.74
CA GLU A 40 -10.94 -6.08 -1.95
C GLU A 40 -11.49 -7.36 -2.59
N ALA A 41 -10.62 -8.21 -3.12
CA ALA A 41 -11.00 -9.41 -3.86
C ALA A 41 -11.20 -10.64 -2.94
N GLY A 42 -11.11 -10.44 -1.61
CA GLY A 42 -11.06 -11.51 -0.61
C GLY A 42 -9.63 -12.03 -0.35
N ASP A 43 -9.43 -12.67 0.79
CA ASP A 43 -8.18 -13.37 1.19
C ASP A 43 -6.90 -12.50 1.18
N GLY A 44 -7.03 -11.18 1.37
CA GLY A 44 -5.90 -10.25 1.35
C GLY A 44 -5.39 -9.85 -0.04
N HIS A 45 -6.10 -10.26 -1.10
CA HIS A 45 -5.80 -9.84 -2.47
C HIS A 45 -6.56 -8.56 -2.84
N TRP A 46 -5.85 -7.65 -3.51
CA TRP A 46 -6.41 -6.42 -4.06
C TRP A 46 -6.61 -6.57 -5.57
N LYS A 47 -7.74 -6.09 -6.08
CA LYS A 47 -8.01 -6.02 -7.51
C LYS A 47 -8.12 -4.56 -7.93
N VAL A 48 -7.40 -4.24 -9.01
CA VAL A 48 -7.47 -2.95 -9.70
C VAL A 48 -7.93 -3.22 -11.13
N THR A 49 -8.99 -2.54 -11.56
CA THR A 49 -9.46 -2.55 -12.95
C THR A 49 -9.24 -1.15 -13.52
N LEU A 50 -8.36 -1.04 -14.51
CA LEU A 50 -8.02 0.21 -15.18
C LEU A 50 -8.68 0.25 -16.56
N PRO A 51 -9.05 1.43 -17.09
CA PRO A 51 -9.44 1.57 -18.49
C PRO A 51 -8.38 1.00 -19.44
N THR A 52 -8.80 0.47 -20.60
CA THR A 52 -7.90 -0.14 -21.58
C THR A 52 -6.83 0.85 -22.07
N GLU A 53 -7.18 2.12 -22.13
CA GLU A 53 -6.34 3.27 -22.50
C GLU A 53 -5.50 3.85 -21.34
N TYR A 54 -5.58 3.29 -20.14
CA TYR A 54 -4.89 3.82 -18.98
C TYR A 54 -3.37 3.81 -19.18
N LYS A 55 -2.76 4.97 -18.92
CA LYS A 55 -1.31 5.15 -18.81
C LYS A 55 -1.04 6.03 -17.60
N GLY A 56 -0.20 5.56 -16.69
CA GLY A 56 0.04 6.30 -15.46
C GLY A 56 0.85 5.51 -14.44
N THR A 57 0.73 5.95 -13.19
CA THR A 57 1.45 5.37 -12.07
C THR A 57 0.46 4.99 -10.98
N VAL A 58 0.54 3.74 -10.54
CA VAL A 58 -0.14 3.24 -9.33
C VAL A 58 0.85 3.31 -8.18
N LYS A 59 0.45 3.90 -7.03
CA LYS A 59 1.30 4.01 -5.84
C LYS A 59 0.87 3.01 -4.77
N LEU A 60 1.88 2.42 -4.13
CA LEU A 60 1.75 1.41 -3.09
C LEU A 60 2.60 1.87 -1.91
N GLU A 61 2.01 1.88 -0.72
CA GLU A 61 2.74 2.16 0.52
C GLU A 61 2.90 0.83 1.27
N ILE A 62 4.14 0.38 1.34
CA ILE A 62 4.56 -0.83 2.03
C ILE A 62 4.90 -0.44 3.46
N GLN A 63 4.29 -1.11 4.45
CA GLN A 63 4.63 -0.97 5.85
C GLN A 63 5.03 -2.33 6.41
N THR A 64 6.33 -2.51 6.61
CA THR A 64 6.92 -3.73 7.19
C THR A 64 8.25 -3.37 7.85
N ASP A 65 8.73 -4.21 8.77
CA ASP A 65 10.09 -4.15 9.31
C ASP A 65 11.03 -5.15 8.62
N LYS A 66 10.55 -5.88 7.61
CA LYS A 66 11.28 -6.92 6.88
C LYS A 66 11.82 -6.45 5.53
N ALA A 67 12.74 -7.23 4.98
CA ALA A 67 13.07 -7.13 3.57
C ALA A 67 11.90 -7.64 2.72
N TRP A 68 11.71 -7.08 1.53
CA TRP A 68 10.65 -7.44 0.60
C TRP A 68 11.14 -7.47 -0.84
N GLU A 69 10.42 -8.20 -1.69
CA GLU A 69 10.65 -8.30 -3.13
C GLU A 69 9.34 -8.16 -3.91
N VAL A 70 9.46 -7.75 -5.17
CA VAL A 70 8.33 -7.52 -6.10
C VAL A 70 8.47 -8.43 -7.30
N ALA A 71 7.42 -9.19 -7.59
CA ALA A 71 7.31 -10.02 -8.77
C ALA A 71 6.10 -9.58 -9.61
N VAL A 72 6.31 -9.38 -10.92
CA VAL A 72 5.22 -9.11 -11.87
C VAL A 72 5.02 -10.34 -12.75
N ASN A 73 3.84 -10.93 -12.67
CA ASN A 73 3.44 -12.08 -13.47
C ASN A 73 2.41 -11.67 -14.52
N TYR A 74 2.76 -11.79 -15.80
CA TYR A 74 1.89 -11.47 -16.92
C TYR A 74 1.02 -12.68 -17.26
N MET A 75 -0.30 -12.49 -17.27
CA MET A 75 -1.29 -13.55 -17.44
C MET A 75 -1.89 -13.58 -18.86
N THR A 76 -1.57 -12.58 -19.69
CA THR A 76 -1.96 -12.52 -21.10
C THR A 76 -0.80 -12.93 -21.99
N THR A 77 -1.10 -13.50 -23.15
CA THR A 77 -0.11 -14.04 -24.12
C THR A 77 0.69 -12.96 -24.86
N GLU A 78 0.63 -11.71 -24.42
CA GLU A 78 1.42 -10.63 -25.01
C GLU A 78 2.83 -10.67 -24.43
N GLU A 79 3.85 -10.59 -25.30
CA GLU A 79 5.27 -10.60 -24.89
C GLU A 79 5.73 -9.24 -24.32
N GLU A 80 4.96 -8.17 -24.52
CA GLU A 80 5.33 -6.82 -24.06
C GLU A 80 5.12 -6.69 -22.55
N LYS A 81 6.22 -6.50 -21.80
CA LYS A 81 6.16 -6.13 -20.38
C LYS A 81 5.64 -4.69 -20.27
N TRP A 82 4.49 -4.51 -19.63
CA TRP A 82 3.80 -3.21 -19.55
C TRP A 82 3.65 -2.64 -18.14
N ILE A 83 4.13 -3.34 -17.11
CA ILE A 83 4.23 -2.83 -15.73
C ILE A 83 5.71 -2.75 -15.36
N THR A 84 6.15 -1.56 -14.93
CA THR A 84 7.51 -1.33 -14.42
C THR A 84 7.46 -0.85 -12.97
N PRO A 85 7.83 -1.69 -11.99
CA PRO A 85 8.04 -1.26 -10.62
C PRO A 85 9.20 -0.27 -10.49
N SER A 86 9.11 0.69 -9.56
CA SER A 86 10.22 1.59 -9.24
C SER A 86 11.36 0.92 -8.49
N ALA A 87 11.09 -0.25 -7.88
CA ALA A 87 12.05 -1.10 -7.21
C ALA A 87 11.62 -2.57 -7.32
N GLU A 88 12.59 -3.47 -7.42
CA GLU A 88 12.36 -4.94 -7.41
C GLU A 88 12.36 -5.52 -5.98
N GLY A 89 12.73 -4.71 -4.99
CA GLY A 89 12.76 -5.06 -3.58
C GLY A 89 13.24 -3.91 -2.72
N GLY A 90 13.21 -4.11 -1.41
CA GLY A 90 13.65 -3.12 -0.43
C GLY A 90 13.64 -3.66 0.99
N GLU A 91 13.93 -2.79 1.95
CA GLU A 91 13.91 -3.10 3.38
C GLU A 91 13.06 -2.09 4.12
N GLY A 92 12.25 -2.57 5.05
CA GLY A 92 11.38 -1.72 5.85
C GLY A 92 10.26 -1.07 5.03
N SER A 93 9.62 -0.06 5.62
CA SER A 93 8.55 0.69 4.98
C SER A 93 9.04 1.52 3.79
N ALA A 94 8.28 1.54 2.70
CA ALA A 94 8.65 2.22 1.47
C ALA A 94 7.44 2.56 0.58
N SER A 95 7.60 3.60 -0.24
CA SER A 95 6.64 3.93 -1.31
C SER A 95 7.08 3.30 -2.63
N LEU A 96 6.33 2.32 -3.12
CA LEU A 96 6.54 1.63 -4.40
C LEU A 96 5.62 2.22 -5.48
N SER A 97 6.18 2.56 -6.63
CA SER A 97 5.42 3.03 -7.79
C SER A 97 5.42 1.99 -8.89
N LEU A 98 4.25 1.69 -9.46
CA LEU A 98 4.10 0.83 -10.64
C LEU A 98 3.74 1.70 -11.84
N VAL A 99 4.64 1.81 -12.81
CA VAL A 99 4.39 2.53 -14.07
C VAL A 99 3.69 1.58 -15.04
N ILE A 100 2.49 1.98 -15.47
CA ILE A 100 1.68 1.28 -16.46
C ILE A 100 1.93 1.91 -17.83
N ALA A 101 2.52 1.14 -18.73
CA ALA A 101 2.80 1.56 -20.10
C ALA A 101 1.54 1.58 -20.97
N ASP A 102 1.58 2.40 -22.01
CA ASP A 102 0.51 2.53 -23.00
C ASP A 102 0.09 1.17 -23.60
N ASN A 103 -1.20 1.04 -23.90
CA ASN A 103 -1.76 -0.16 -24.50
C ASN A 103 -1.97 0.03 -26.01
N LYS A 104 -0.99 -0.39 -26.80
CA LYS A 104 -1.00 -0.22 -28.26
C LYS A 104 -1.93 -1.19 -28.99
N THR A 105 -2.39 -2.26 -28.33
CA THR A 105 -3.13 -3.36 -28.97
C THR A 105 -4.65 -3.23 -28.83
N ALA A 106 -5.13 -2.29 -27.99
CA ALA A 106 -6.53 -2.12 -27.59
C ALA A 106 -7.19 -3.41 -27.05
N LYS A 107 -6.39 -4.41 -26.69
CA LYS A 107 -6.84 -5.66 -26.06
C LYS A 107 -6.69 -5.54 -24.56
N ASP A 108 -7.52 -6.26 -23.84
CA ASP A 108 -7.39 -6.35 -22.39
C ASP A 108 -6.09 -7.08 -22.02
N ARG A 109 -5.38 -6.51 -21.04
CA ARG A 109 -4.14 -7.05 -20.49
C ARG A 109 -4.34 -7.37 -19.02
N LYS A 110 -3.74 -8.47 -18.56
CA LYS A 110 -3.84 -8.91 -17.15
C LYS A 110 -2.48 -9.27 -16.61
N ALA A 111 -2.18 -8.78 -15.41
CA ALA A 111 -0.99 -9.15 -14.66
C ALA A 111 -1.33 -9.25 -13.17
N SER A 112 -0.51 -10.00 -12.45
CA SER A 112 -0.50 -10.06 -10.99
C SER A 112 0.82 -9.48 -10.50
N VAL A 113 0.74 -8.55 -9.56
CA VAL A 113 1.92 -8.02 -8.87
C VAL A 113 1.91 -8.59 -7.46
N VAL A 114 2.97 -9.31 -7.12
CA VAL A 114 3.14 -9.97 -5.82
C VAL A 114 4.25 -9.26 -5.07
N ILE A 115 3.95 -8.82 -3.86
CA ILE A 115 4.94 -8.29 -2.91
C ILE A 115 5.10 -9.33 -1.82
N SER A 116 6.32 -9.79 -1.60
CA SER A 116 6.61 -10.85 -0.63
C SER A 116 7.65 -10.36 0.37
N THR A 117 7.36 -10.51 1.67
CA THR A 117 8.36 -10.28 2.72
C THR A 117 9.25 -11.50 2.86
N LYS A 118 10.55 -11.26 2.98
CA LYS A 118 11.55 -12.28 3.34
C LYS A 118 11.60 -12.35 4.85
N GLY A 119 10.68 -13.10 5.43
CA GLY A 119 10.72 -13.44 6.85
C GLY A 119 11.72 -14.56 7.11
N GLU A 120 12.66 -14.37 8.02
CA GLU A 120 13.24 -15.50 8.74
C GLU A 120 12.15 -16.01 9.71
N ILE A 121 11.77 -17.28 9.63
CA ILE A 121 10.99 -17.90 10.71
C ILE A 121 11.98 -18.06 11.88
N PRO A 122 11.85 -17.33 13.00
CA PRO A 122 12.79 -17.46 14.10
C PRO A 122 12.63 -18.86 14.73
N VAL A 123 13.56 -19.77 14.42
CA VAL A 123 13.63 -21.08 15.07
C VAL A 123 14.32 -20.92 16.41
N LYS A 124 13.55 -20.76 17.49
CA LYS A 124 14.09 -20.90 18.84
C LYS A 124 14.54 -22.35 19.05
N LYS A 125 15.85 -22.58 19.04
CA LYS A 125 16.44 -23.87 19.47
C LYS A 125 16.82 -23.76 20.93
N GLN A 126 16.07 -24.41 21.82
CA GLN A 126 16.47 -24.59 23.21
C GLN A 126 17.34 -25.84 23.30
N LEU A 127 18.60 -25.68 23.70
CA LEU A 127 19.45 -26.80 24.11
C LEU A 127 19.12 -27.09 25.59
N LEU A 128 18.68 -28.31 25.88
CA LEU A 128 18.49 -28.82 27.25
C LEU A 128 19.81 -29.36 27.80
#